data_AF-A0A4Q6FAR5-F1
#
_entry.id   AF-A0A4Q6FAR5-F1
#
_cell.length_a   1.000
_cell.length_b   1.000
_cell.length_c   1.000
_cell.angle_alpha   90.00
_cell.angle_beta   90.00
_cell.angle_gamma   90.00
#
_symmetry.space_group_name_H-M   'P 1'
#
loop_
_entity.id
_entity.type
_entity.pdbx_description
1 polymer ?
#
loop_
_entity_poly.entity_id
_entity_poly.type
_entity_poly.pdbx_seq_one_letter_code
_entity_poly.pdbx_strand_id
1 'polypeptide(L)'
;MRLGLDIDPSEFVIGQEKIPRGERRKILLKIGKLYDNTEINIPVEVIRGKRPGPVLFVSAAIHGDELNGVEICKRLLDLRQLKDIHGTLLVIPIVNVFGFNSLSRYLPDRRDLNRSFPGSPNGSLTSRLANIFMTEIVNKSTHGIDLHTGAVHRFNMPQIRAETDDPETLRLAQAFGISVIIKSNVRDGSLRQSGLENKLPMLLFEG
;
A
#
# COMPACT_ATOMS: atom_id res chain seq x y z
N MET A 1 18.48 7.74 12.56
CA MET A 1 17.59 8.60 13.37
C MET A 1 16.63 9.27 12.39
N ARG A 2 15.36 8.83 12.28
CA ARG A 2 14.30 9.62 11.63
C ARG A 2 13.41 10.16 12.76
N LEU A 3 13.87 11.26 13.36
CA LEU A 3 13.04 12.16 14.15
C LEU A 3 12.50 13.20 13.16
N GLY A 4 11.20 13.17 12.90
CA GLY A 4 10.53 14.08 11.97
C GLY A 4 9.55 13.33 11.07
N LEU A 5 8.27 13.30 11.46
CA LEU A 5 7.15 12.79 10.67
C LEU A 5 6.76 13.71 9.49
N ASP A 6 7.67 14.63 9.11
CA ASP A 6 7.48 15.68 8.10
C ASP A 6 8.18 15.33 6.78
N ILE A 7 7.91 14.15 6.23
CA ILE A 7 8.33 13.82 4.86
C ILE A 7 7.28 14.37 3.88
N ASP A 8 6.97 15.67 3.92
CA ASP A 8 6.30 16.32 2.78
C ASP A 8 7.34 17.09 1.97
N PRO A 9 8.03 16.41 1.04
CA PRO A 9 9.06 17.05 0.24
C PRO A 9 8.43 18.18 -0.58
N SER A 10 9.14 19.29 -0.80
CA SER A 10 8.64 20.39 -1.65
C SER A 10 8.20 19.88 -3.03
N GLU A 11 8.96 18.92 -3.57
CA GLU A 11 8.64 18.15 -4.76
C GLU A 11 8.23 16.71 -4.41
N PHE A 12 7.05 16.28 -4.84
CA PHE A 12 6.57 14.91 -4.66
C PHE A 12 6.40 14.24 -6.02
N VAL A 13 7.05 13.09 -6.23
CA VAL A 13 7.12 12.41 -7.53
C VAL A 13 6.74 10.95 -7.37
N ILE A 14 5.87 10.46 -8.25
CA ILE A 14 5.52 9.04 -8.37
C ILE A 14 5.77 8.61 -9.83
N GLY A 15 6.60 7.58 -10.02
CA GLY A 15 7.13 7.23 -11.33
C GLY A 15 7.92 8.39 -11.93
N GLN A 16 7.41 8.95 -13.04
CA GLN A 16 8.01 10.10 -13.71
C GLN A 16 7.16 11.37 -13.55
N GLU A 17 6.06 11.31 -12.81
CA GLU A 17 5.13 12.41 -12.68
C GLU A 17 5.34 13.21 -11.40
N LYS A 18 5.55 14.52 -11.56
CA LYS A 18 5.59 15.48 -10.46
C LYS A 18 4.15 15.82 -10.05
N ILE A 19 3.90 15.84 -8.74
CA ILE A 19 2.58 16.08 -8.17
C ILE A 19 2.61 17.39 -7.38
N PRO A 20 2.09 18.50 -7.94
CA PRO A 20 1.94 19.76 -7.24
C PRO A 20 1.02 19.66 -6.02
N ARG A 21 1.18 20.61 -5.09
CA ARG A 21 0.28 20.75 -3.94
C ARG A 21 -1.13 21.13 -4.39
N GLY A 22 -2.13 20.59 -3.71
CA GLY A 22 -3.54 20.83 -4.00
C GLY A 22 -4.08 20.04 -5.20
N GLU A 23 -3.29 19.14 -5.78
CA GLU A 23 -3.70 18.34 -6.93
C GLU A 23 -4.10 16.91 -6.56
N ARG A 24 -4.98 16.37 -7.40
CA ARG A 24 -5.30 14.95 -7.46
C ARG A 24 -4.92 14.41 -8.83
N ARG A 25 -4.14 13.35 -8.88
CA ARG A 25 -3.66 12.71 -10.10
C ARG A 25 -3.86 11.20 -10.04
N LYS A 26 -4.19 10.60 -11.18
CA LYS A 26 -4.19 9.16 -11.38
C LYS A 26 -2.97 8.80 -12.23
N ILE A 27 -2.09 7.98 -11.69
CA ILE A 27 -0.83 7.58 -12.32
C ILE A 27 -0.90 6.08 -12.59
N LEU A 28 -0.45 5.67 -13.77
CA LEU A 28 -0.24 4.27 -14.12
C LEU A 28 1.24 3.96 -13.94
N LEU A 29 1.59 3.45 -12.77
CA LEU A 29 2.99 3.17 -12.42
C LEU A 29 3.46 1.93 -13.16
N LYS A 30 4.39 2.12 -14.09
CA LYS A 30 4.94 1.06 -14.94
C LYS A 30 5.80 0.08 -14.16
N ILE A 31 5.45 -1.19 -14.22
CA ILE A 31 6.16 -2.30 -13.54
C ILE A 31 7.07 -3.05 -14.51
N GLY A 32 6.61 -3.19 -15.76
CA GLY A 32 7.34 -3.92 -16.78
C GLY A 32 6.43 -4.38 -17.91
N LYS A 33 6.88 -5.41 -18.62
CA LYS A 33 6.13 -6.05 -19.70
C LYS A 33 6.10 -7.55 -19.50
N LEU A 34 5.02 -8.19 -19.94
CA LEU A 34 4.93 -9.64 -20.10
C LEU A 34 5.67 -10.11 -21.36
N TYR A 35 5.75 -11.43 -21.55
CA TYR A 35 6.38 -12.08 -22.71
C TYR A 35 5.76 -11.70 -24.05
N ASP A 36 4.49 -11.32 -24.07
CA ASP A 36 3.74 -10.86 -25.24
C ASP A 36 3.81 -9.33 -25.43
N ASN A 37 4.68 -8.64 -24.68
CA ASN A 37 4.82 -7.18 -24.62
C ASN A 37 3.67 -6.42 -23.96
N THR A 38 2.68 -7.10 -23.36
CA THR A 38 1.62 -6.43 -22.59
C THR A 38 2.22 -5.64 -21.43
N GLU A 39 1.92 -4.34 -21.36
CA GLU A 39 2.41 -3.48 -20.29
C GLU A 39 1.67 -3.73 -18.98
N ILE A 40 2.43 -3.72 -17.89
CA ILE A 40 1.93 -3.97 -16.54
C ILE A 40 2.05 -2.67 -15.77
N ASN A 41 0.91 -2.14 -15.34
CA ASN A 41 0.84 -0.88 -14.62
C ASN A 41 0.04 -1.03 -13.33
N ILE A 42 0.50 -0.45 -12.23
CA ILE A 42 -0.27 -0.30 -11.00
C ILE A 42 -1.01 1.04 -11.05
N PRO A 43 -2.34 1.09 -10.87
CA PRO A 43 -3.05 2.35 -10.70
C PRO A 43 -2.78 2.95 -9.32
N VAL A 44 -2.25 4.17 -9.29
CA VAL A 44 -2.02 4.95 -8.07
C VAL A 44 -2.82 6.25 -8.16
N GLU A 45 -3.73 6.46 -7.24
CA GLU A 45 -4.40 7.75 -7.05
C GLU A 45 -3.62 8.54 -6.00
N VAL A 46 -3.08 9.68 -6.41
CA VAL A 46 -2.33 10.60 -5.55
C VAL A 46 -3.21 11.80 -5.25
N ILE A 47 -3.48 12.04 -3.98
CA ILE A 47 -4.17 13.24 -3.50
C ILE A 47 -3.17 14.01 -2.64
N ARG A 48 -2.69 15.15 -3.14
CA ARG A 48 -1.75 15.99 -2.43
C ARG A 48 -2.45 17.24 -1.92
N GLY A 49 -2.49 17.40 -0.61
CA GLY A 49 -3.07 18.56 0.05
C GLY A 49 -2.34 19.87 -0.28
N LYS A 50 -3.02 21.00 -0.07
CA LYS A 50 -2.39 22.33 -0.21
C LYS A 50 -1.37 22.59 0.89
N ARG A 51 -1.61 22.05 2.08
CA ARG A 51 -0.80 22.22 3.29
C ARG A 51 0.10 21.01 3.52
N PRO A 52 1.30 21.22 4.07
CA PRO A 52 2.20 20.12 4.36
C PRO A 52 1.72 19.22 5.48
N GLY A 53 2.17 17.97 5.47
CA GLY A 53 1.76 16.95 6.42
C GLY A 53 2.25 15.55 6.04
N PRO A 54 1.79 14.50 6.75
CA PRO A 54 2.28 13.13 6.52
C PRO A 54 1.93 12.60 5.14
N VAL A 55 2.66 11.58 4.70
CA VAL A 55 2.35 10.81 3.48
C VAL A 55 1.82 9.45 3.91
N LEU A 56 0.53 9.21 3.70
CA LEU A 56 -0.13 7.94 3.99
C LEU A 56 -0.35 7.18 2.69
N PHE A 57 0.02 5.90 2.65
CA PHE A 57 -0.48 5.01 1.61
C PHE A 57 -1.58 4.08 2.13
N VAL A 58 -2.52 3.76 1.25
CA VAL A 58 -3.56 2.75 1.45
C VAL A 58 -3.50 1.80 0.25
N SER A 59 -3.14 0.54 0.49
CA SER A 59 -3.07 -0.51 -0.54
C SER A 59 -4.15 -1.57 -0.36
N ALA A 60 -4.54 -2.18 -1.48
CA ALA A 60 -5.42 -3.34 -1.51
C ALA A 60 -5.03 -4.29 -2.64
N ALA A 61 -5.58 -5.50 -2.58
CA ALA A 61 -5.37 -6.56 -3.56
C ALA A 61 -3.87 -6.83 -3.85
N ILE A 62 -3.06 -6.94 -2.79
CA ILE A 62 -1.74 -7.59 -2.87
C ILE A 62 -1.91 -9.06 -3.28
N HIS A 63 -2.95 -9.71 -2.76
CA HIS A 63 -3.50 -10.92 -3.35
C HIS A 63 -4.70 -10.54 -4.21
N GLY A 64 -4.76 -11.04 -5.44
CA GLY A 64 -5.76 -10.61 -6.42
C GLY A 64 -7.18 -11.12 -6.18
N ASP A 65 -7.34 -12.12 -5.32
CA ASP A 65 -8.62 -12.71 -4.91
C ASP A 65 -9.28 -11.99 -3.71
N GLU A 66 -8.70 -10.88 -3.24
CA GLU A 66 -9.17 -10.12 -2.07
C GLU A 66 -9.86 -8.80 -2.49
N LEU A 67 -11.14 -8.87 -2.83
CA LEU A 67 -11.88 -7.78 -3.49
C LEU A 67 -12.37 -6.66 -2.54
N ASN A 68 -12.61 -6.93 -1.25
CA ASN A 68 -13.24 -5.94 -0.36
C ASN A 68 -12.38 -4.68 -0.20
N GLY A 69 -11.05 -4.85 -0.11
CA GLY A 69 -10.11 -3.73 -0.02
C GLY A 69 -10.18 -2.79 -1.23
N VAL A 70 -10.47 -3.33 -2.42
CA VAL A 70 -10.61 -2.54 -3.65
C VAL A 70 -11.83 -1.62 -3.58
N GLU A 71 -12.96 -2.13 -3.10
CA GLU A 71 -14.17 -1.34 -2.89
C GLU A 71 -14.01 -0.31 -1.76
N ILE A 72 -13.28 -0.65 -0.68
CA ILE A 72 -12.94 0.31 0.38
C ILE A 72 -12.11 1.46 -0.20
N CYS A 73 -11.08 1.17 -0.98
CA CYS A 73 -10.27 2.19 -1.66
C CYS A 73 -11.12 3.08 -2.57
N LYS A 74 -12.06 2.51 -3.32
CA LYS A 74 -12.99 3.28 -4.17
C LYS A 74 -13.84 4.24 -3.33
N ARG A 75 -14.45 3.77 -2.24
CA ARG A 75 -15.25 4.62 -1.34
C ARG A 75 -14.42 5.71 -0.66
N LEU A 76 -13.20 5.38 -0.25
CA LEU A 76 -12.25 6.34 0.30
C LEU A 76 -12.01 7.49 -0.68
N LEU A 77 -11.77 7.17 -1.96
CA LEU A 77 -11.52 8.14 -3.02
C LEU A 77 -12.71 9.07 -3.34
N ASP A 78 -13.92 8.69 -2.94
CA ASP A 78 -15.15 9.47 -3.11
C ASP A 78 -15.45 10.40 -1.92
N LEU A 79 -14.68 10.30 -0.83
CA LEU A 79 -14.87 11.14 0.35
C LEU A 79 -14.57 12.61 0.07
N ARG A 80 -15.52 13.49 0.39
CA ARG A 80 -15.38 14.95 0.20
C ARG A 80 -14.25 15.54 1.05
N GLN A 81 -13.96 14.92 2.19
CA GLN A 81 -12.91 15.31 3.13
C GLN A 81 -11.51 15.31 2.48
N LEU A 82 -11.30 14.51 1.44
CA LEU A 82 -10.02 14.46 0.73
C LEU A 82 -9.63 15.78 0.06
N LYS A 83 -10.59 16.70 -0.15
CA LYS A 83 -10.31 18.01 -0.75
C LYS A 83 -9.46 18.93 0.13
N ASP A 84 -9.48 18.73 1.44
CA ASP A 84 -8.92 19.68 2.42
C ASP A 84 -7.84 19.06 3.34
N ILE A 85 -7.31 17.90 2.96
CA ILE A 85 -6.27 17.20 3.72
C ILE A 85 -4.95 17.99 3.79
N HIS A 86 -4.15 17.66 4.80
CA HIS A 86 -2.76 18.10 4.93
C HIS A 86 -1.86 16.91 4.65
N GLY A 87 -0.78 17.13 3.89
CA GLY A 87 0.09 16.06 3.43
C GLY A 87 -0.41 15.38 2.16
N THR A 88 -0.11 14.09 2.01
CA THR A 88 -0.39 13.34 0.78
C THR A 88 -1.03 11.98 1.09
N LEU A 89 -2.06 11.61 0.34
CA LEU A 89 -2.67 10.29 0.35
C LEU A 89 -2.36 9.58 -0.98
N LEU A 90 -1.75 8.40 -0.87
CA LEU A 90 -1.57 7.47 -1.98
C LEU A 90 -2.60 6.35 -1.83
N VAL A 91 -3.50 6.18 -2.78
CA VAL A 91 -4.43 5.05 -2.80
C VAL A 91 -4.06 4.13 -3.94
N ILE A 92 -3.79 2.87 -3.63
CA ILE A 92 -3.41 1.82 -4.56
C ILE A 92 -4.44 0.70 -4.46
N PRO A 93 -5.58 0.81 -5.17
CA PRO A 93 -6.66 -0.15 -5.04
C PRO A 93 -6.28 -1.56 -5.47
N ILE A 94 -5.33 -1.69 -6.41
CA ILE A 94 -4.93 -2.98 -6.96
C ILE A 94 -3.41 -3.02 -7.12
N VAL A 95 -2.71 -3.69 -6.19
CA VAL A 95 -1.25 -3.87 -6.27
C VAL A 95 -0.91 -5.02 -7.24
N ASN A 96 -1.55 -6.18 -7.09
CA ASN A 96 -1.35 -7.33 -7.97
C ASN A 96 -2.40 -7.35 -9.09
N VAL A 97 -2.20 -6.52 -10.12
CA VAL A 97 -3.15 -6.37 -11.24
C VAL A 97 -3.38 -7.68 -12.00
N PHE A 98 -2.36 -8.54 -12.14
CA PHE A 98 -2.54 -9.86 -12.75
C PHE A 98 -3.40 -10.78 -11.91
N GLY A 99 -3.04 -10.90 -10.64
CA GLY A 99 -3.82 -11.69 -9.69
C GLY A 99 -5.27 -11.24 -9.72
N PHE A 100 -5.51 -9.92 -9.69
CA PHE A 100 -6.85 -9.36 -9.68
C PHE A 100 -7.66 -9.76 -10.92
N ASN A 101 -7.09 -9.59 -12.12
CA ASN A 101 -7.76 -9.96 -13.37
C ASN A 101 -7.99 -11.47 -13.52
N SER A 102 -7.19 -12.29 -12.83
CA SER A 102 -7.28 -13.76 -12.87
C SER A 102 -7.91 -14.38 -11.62
N LEU A 103 -8.43 -13.56 -10.70
CA LEU A 103 -8.97 -13.99 -9.40
C LEU A 103 -8.00 -14.91 -8.65
N SER A 104 -6.72 -14.56 -8.67
CA SER A 104 -5.62 -15.36 -8.17
C SER A 104 -4.80 -14.59 -7.12
N ARG A 105 -4.38 -15.33 -6.10
CA ARG A 105 -3.40 -14.86 -5.12
C ARG A 105 -2.05 -14.52 -5.75
N TYR A 106 -1.65 -15.30 -6.75
CA TYR A 106 -0.28 -15.32 -7.29
C TYR A 106 -0.13 -14.46 -8.54
N LEU A 107 1.10 -14.05 -8.83
CA LEU A 107 1.48 -13.48 -10.13
C LEU A 107 1.74 -14.56 -11.19
N PRO A 108 1.90 -14.18 -12.48
CA PRO A 108 2.13 -15.13 -13.58
C PRO A 108 3.38 -16.02 -13.40
N ASP A 109 4.38 -15.55 -12.65
CA ASP A 109 5.58 -16.35 -12.29
C ASP A 109 5.33 -17.30 -11.10
N ARG A 110 4.08 -17.49 -10.71
CA ARG A 110 3.58 -18.36 -9.62
C ARG A 110 4.09 -18.00 -8.23
N ARG A 111 4.55 -16.76 -8.05
CA ARG A 111 5.03 -16.27 -6.75
C ARG A 111 3.95 -15.47 -6.04
N ASP A 112 3.97 -15.57 -4.72
CA ASP A 112 3.16 -14.73 -3.83
C ASP A 112 3.90 -13.40 -3.63
N LEU A 113 3.24 -12.30 -3.96
CA LEU A 113 3.80 -10.97 -3.81
C LEU A 113 4.13 -10.67 -2.34
N ASN A 114 3.26 -11.09 -1.41
CA ASN A 114 3.45 -10.89 0.02
C ASN A 114 4.47 -11.87 0.64
N ARG A 115 5.24 -12.58 -0.18
CA ARG A 115 6.45 -13.36 0.19
C ARG A 115 7.70 -12.87 -0.56
N SER A 116 7.59 -11.75 -1.26
CA SER A 116 8.60 -11.27 -2.20
C SER A 116 9.11 -9.85 -1.90
N PHE A 117 8.64 -9.21 -0.83
CA PHE A 117 9.17 -7.93 -0.36
C PHE A 117 10.53 -8.10 0.33
N PRO A 118 11.46 -7.12 0.23
CA PRO A 118 11.34 -5.84 -0.46
C PRO A 118 11.56 -5.94 -1.99
N GLY A 119 11.86 -7.12 -2.51
CA GLY A 119 12.08 -7.37 -3.93
C GLY A 119 13.44 -6.93 -4.45
N SER A 120 13.65 -7.06 -5.76
CA SER A 120 14.88 -6.68 -6.46
C SER A 120 14.57 -6.17 -7.88
N PRO A 121 15.23 -5.09 -8.35
CA PRO A 121 15.02 -4.56 -9.70
C PRO A 121 15.47 -5.54 -10.80
N ASN A 122 16.37 -6.46 -10.48
CA ASN A 122 16.87 -7.49 -11.41
C ASN A 122 16.25 -8.88 -11.14
N GLY A 123 15.23 -8.95 -10.28
CA GLY A 123 14.58 -10.20 -9.89
C GLY A 123 13.51 -10.67 -10.87
N SER A 124 12.71 -11.65 -10.44
CA SER A 124 11.51 -12.10 -11.16
C SER A 124 10.47 -10.97 -11.32
N LEU A 125 9.42 -11.19 -12.11
CA LEU A 125 8.35 -10.21 -12.27
C LEU A 125 7.78 -9.76 -10.92
N THR A 126 7.49 -10.72 -10.04
CA THR A 126 7.01 -10.45 -8.68
C THR A 126 8.01 -9.69 -7.83
N SER A 127 9.30 -10.04 -7.93
CA SER A 127 10.37 -9.35 -7.19
C SER A 127 10.56 -7.91 -7.65
N ARG A 128 10.45 -7.64 -8.96
CA ARG A 128 10.50 -6.27 -9.50
C ARG A 128 9.28 -5.46 -9.10
N LEU A 129 8.10 -6.07 -9.11
CA LEU A 129 6.87 -5.44 -8.61
C LEU A 129 7.02 -5.01 -7.15
N ALA A 130 7.49 -5.90 -6.28
CA ALA A 130 7.75 -5.59 -4.88
C ALA A 130 8.78 -4.46 -4.73
N ASN A 131 9.86 -4.48 -5.51
CA ASN A 131 10.89 -3.44 -5.48
C ASN A 131 10.37 -2.06 -5.91
N ILE A 132 9.56 -2.01 -6.97
CA ILE A 132 8.94 -0.77 -7.44
C ILE A 132 7.96 -0.25 -6.39
N PHE A 133 7.12 -1.11 -5.81
CA PHE A 133 6.20 -0.71 -4.75
C PHE A 133 6.94 -0.16 -3.52
N MET A 134 8.04 -0.79 -3.11
CA MET A 134 8.89 -0.28 -2.04
C MET A 134 9.47 1.10 -2.38
N THR A 135 10.01 1.26 -3.58
CA THR A 135 10.71 2.49 -3.99
C THR A 135 9.75 3.66 -4.19
N GLU A 136 8.62 3.41 -4.83
CA GLU A 136 7.69 4.44 -5.28
C GLU A 136 6.61 4.76 -4.26
N ILE A 137 6.24 3.81 -3.38
CA ILE A 137 5.14 3.99 -2.43
C ILE A 137 5.67 3.98 -0.99
N VAL A 138 6.26 2.86 -0.56
CA VAL A 138 6.60 2.66 0.86
C VAL A 138 7.68 3.64 1.33
N ASN A 139 8.79 3.75 0.59
CA ASN A 139 9.94 4.59 0.97
C ASN A 139 9.64 6.10 0.90
N LYS A 140 8.58 6.48 0.18
CA LYS A 140 8.09 7.87 0.05
C LYS A 140 6.96 8.18 1.04
N SER A 141 6.57 7.22 1.87
CA SER A 141 5.48 7.36 2.84
C SER A 141 5.99 7.47 4.27
N THR A 142 5.19 8.10 5.13
CA THR A 142 5.40 8.10 6.58
C THR A 142 4.61 7.01 7.28
N HIS A 143 3.45 6.61 6.73
CA HIS A 143 2.58 5.58 7.30
C HIS A 143 1.93 4.73 6.19
N GLY A 144 1.46 3.54 6.54
CA GLY A 144 0.79 2.64 5.60
C GLY A 144 -0.41 1.92 6.20
N ILE A 145 -1.43 1.70 5.37
CA ILE A 145 -2.54 0.78 5.65
C ILE A 145 -2.61 -0.20 4.50
N ASP A 146 -2.55 -1.49 4.81
CA ASP A 146 -2.69 -2.56 3.83
C ASP A 146 -3.97 -3.36 4.10
N LEU A 147 -4.86 -3.37 3.11
CA LEU A 147 -6.19 -3.95 3.20
C LEU A 147 -6.17 -5.37 2.66
N HIS A 148 -6.26 -6.34 3.57
CA HIS A 148 -6.40 -7.76 3.27
C HIS A 148 -7.80 -8.25 3.63
N THR A 149 -8.20 -9.35 3.00
CA THR A 149 -9.40 -10.11 3.38
C THR A 149 -9.03 -11.56 3.60
N GLY A 150 -9.85 -12.28 4.38
CA GLY A 150 -9.70 -13.73 4.47
C GLY A 150 -9.74 -14.36 3.08
N ALA A 151 -8.88 -15.35 2.83
CA ALA A 151 -8.92 -16.16 1.61
C ALA A 151 -10.32 -16.77 1.42
N VAL A 152 -10.67 -17.11 0.18
CA VAL A 152 -11.96 -17.71 -0.17
C VAL A 152 -12.34 -18.83 0.81
N HIS A 153 -13.57 -18.80 1.33
CA HIS A 153 -14.11 -19.70 2.36
C HIS A 153 -13.55 -19.52 3.78
N ARG A 154 -12.82 -18.45 4.09
CA ARG A 154 -12.47 -18.08 5.47
C ARG A 154 -13.20 -16.82 5.89
N PHE A 155 -13.80 -16.88 7.07
CA PHE A 155 -14.33 -15.70 7.74
C PHE A 155 -13.28 -15.16 8.71
N ASN A 156 -12.91 -13.88 8.55
CA ASN A 156 -12.17 -13.12 9.54
C ASN A 156 -13.11 -12.08 10.14
N MET A 157 -13.17 -12.00 11.47
CA MET A 157 -13.76 -10.83 12.10
C MET A 157 -12.89 -9.60 11.73
N PRO A 158 -13.50 -8.46 11.35
CA PRO A 158 -12.76 -7.23 11.05
C PRO A 158 -11.78 -6.90 12.17
N GLN A 159 -10.50 -6.82 11.83
CA GLN A 159 -9.42 -6.63 12.80
C GLN A 159 -8.23 -5.88 12.20
N ILE A 160 -7.46 -5.22 13.06
CA ILE A 160 -6.16 -4.64 12.73
C ILE A 160 -5.06 -5.52 13.30
N ARG A 161 -4.08 -5.82 12.46
CA ARG A 161 -2.84 -6.52 12.81
C ARG A 161 -1.68 -5.53 12.74
N ALA A 162 -1.02 -5.30 13.87
CA ALA A 162 -0.01 -4.25 13.97
C ALA A 162 1.12 -4.60 14.97
N GLU A 163 2.21 -3.85 14.96
CA GLU A 163 3.27 -3.93 15.98
C GLU A 163 2.91 -2.99 17.13
N THR A 164 2.23 -3.52 18.16
CA THR A 164 1.62 -2.69 19.20
C THR A 164 2.61 -2.17 20.24
N ASP A 165 3.86 -2.66 20.23
CA ASP A 165 4.91 -2.13 21.10
C ASP A 165 5.43 -0.77 20.59
N ASP A 166 5.24 -0.47 19.31
CA ASP A 166 5.51 0.86 18.76
C ASP A 166 4.35 1.82 19.09
N PRO A 167 4.58 2.89 19.90
CA PRO A 167 3.51 3.76 20.35
C PRO A 167 2.75 4.46 19.23
N GLU A 168 3.44 4.80 18.12
CA GLU A 168 2.81 5.45 16.98
C GLU A 168 1.92 4.48 16.21
N THR A 169 2.39 3.25 15.97
CA THR A 169 1.59 2.17 15.38
C THR A 169 0.36 1.85 16.24
N LEU A 170 0.49 1.79 17.56
CA LEU A 170 -0.63 1.59 18.47
C LEU A 170 -1.64 2.75 18.40
N ARG A 171 -1.15 4.00 18.39
CA ARG A 171 -1.99 5.19 18.23
C ARG A 171 -2.79 5.15 16.93
N LEU A 172 -2.16 4.75 15.83
CA LEU A 172 -2.83 4.58 14.53
C LEU A 172 -3.89 3.47 14.58
N ALA A 173 -3.57 2.32 15.19
CA ALA A 173 -4.49 1.20 15.32
C ALA A 173 -5.74 1.58 16.14
N GLN A 174 -5.58 2.36 17.21
CA GLN A 174 -6.68 2.90 18.00
C GLN A 174 -7.49 3.93 17.20
N ALA A 175 -6.82 4.83 16.47
CA ALA A 175 -7.47 5.83 15.62
C ALA A 175 -8.25 5.21 14.44
N PHE A 176 -7.85 4.03 13.97
CA PHE A 176 -8.59 3.29 12.94
C PHE A 176 -10.02 2.91 13.41
N GLY A 177 -10.25 2.81 14.73
CA GLY A 177 -11.60 2.69 15.29
C GLY A 177 -12.21 1.29 15.19
N ILE A 178 -11.38 0.24 15.12
CA ILE A 178 -11.84 -1.16 15.08
C ILE A 178 -11.92 -1.78 16.47
N SER A 179 -12.81 -2.76 16.64
CA SER A 179 -12.99 -3.44 17.93
C SER A 179 -11.84 -4.38 18.31
N VAL A 180 -11.12 -4.91 17.32
CA VAL A 180 -10.09 -5.94 17.56
C VAL A 180 -8.76 -5.51 16.96
N ILE A 181 -7.77 -5.32 17.84
CA ILE A 181 -6.38 -5.03 17.51
C ILE A 181 -5.54 -6.21 18.01
N ILE A 182 -4.78 -6.83 17.10
CA ILE A 182 -3.96 -8.01 17.38
C ILE A 182 -2.49 -7.67 17.12
N LYS A 183 -1.66 -7.87 18.15
CA LYS A 183 -0.21 -7.99 17.96
C LYS A 183 0.07 -9.31 17.25
N SER A 184 0.53 -9.24 15.99
CA SER A 184 0.77 -10.44 15.18
C SER A 184 2.17 -10.46 14.61
N ASN A 185 2.77 -11.64 14.63
CA ASN A 185 4.10 -11.87 14.09
C ASN A 185 4.16 -11.47 12.61
N VAL A 186 5.24 -10.79 12.25
CA VAL A 186 5.57 -10.53 10.84
C VAL A 186 5.96 -11.83 10.17
N ARG A 187 5.65 -11.95 8.87
CA ARG A 187 6.00 -13.13 8.07
C ARG A 187 7.12 -12.78 7.10
N ASP A 188 8.02 -13.73 6.85
CA ASP A 188 9.17 -13.51 5.98
C ASP A 188 8.76 -13.15 4.54
N GLY A 189 9.42 -12.16 3.96
CA GLY A 189 9.14 -11.57 2.64
C GLY A 189 7.83 -10.78 2.54
N SER A 190 7.19 -10.42 3.66
CA SER A 190 5.93 -9.66 3.64
C SER A 190 6.11 -8.15 3.59
N LEU A 191 5.09 -7.45 3.08
CA LEU A 191 5.07 -5.99 3.11
C LEU A 191 5.20 -5.45 4.54
N ARG A 192 4.53 -6.09 5.52
CA ARG A 192 4.66 -5.70 6.95
C ARG A 192 6.08 -5.82 7.48
N GLN A 193 6.79 -6.90 7.12
CA GLN A 193 8.20 -7.05 7.52
C GLN A 193 9.04 -5.92 6.94
N SER A 194 8.94 -5.68 5.63
CA SER A 194 9.70 -4.60 5.00
C SER A 194 9.32 -3.22 5.57
N GLY A 195 8.05 -2.98 5.91
CA GLY A 195 7.61 -1.78 6.62
C GLY A 195 8.29 -1.62 7.98
N LEU A 196 8.31 -2.68 8.79
CA LEU A 196 8.97 -2.70 10.10
C LEU A 196 10.48 -2.45 10.00
N GLU A 197 11.17 -3.11 9.05
CA GLU A 197 12.60 -2.92 8.79
C GLU A 197 12.91 -1.48 8.34
N ASN A 198 11.99 -0.85 7.61
CA ASN A 198 12.08 0.57 7.22
C ASN A 198 11.59 1.55 8.30
N LYS A 199 11.18 1.05 9.48
CA LYS A 199 10.61 1.83 10.59
C LYS A 199 9.40 2.69 10.16
N LEU A 200 8.58 2.13 9.27
CA LEU A 200 7.32 2.73 8.81
C LEU A 200 6.16 2.14 9.61
N PRO A 201 5.47 2.92 10.46
CA PRO A 201 4.28 2.46 11.16
C PRO A 201 3.20 2.04 10.16
N MET A 202 2.75 0.80 10.26
CA MET A 202 1.83 0.19 9.32
C MET A 202 0.74 -0.61 10.02
N LEU A 203 -0.49 -0.45 9.52
CA LEU A 203 -1.62 -1.27 9.89
C LEU A 203 -1.92 -2.27 8.77
N LEU A 204 -2.19 -3.53 9.13
CA LEU A 204 -2.79 -4.48 8.22
C LEU A 204 -4.22 -4.73 8.67
N PHE A 205 -5.18 -4.39 7.83
CA PHE A 205 -6.58 -4.69 8.05
C PHE A 205 -6.91 -6.08 7.50
N GLU A 206 -7.71 -6.86 8.23
CA GLU A 206 -8.25 -8.14 7.81
C GLU A 206 -9.75 -8.18 8.11
N GLY A 207 -10.60 -8.36 7.08
CA GLY A 207 -12.05 -8.45 7.24
C GLY A 207 -12.83 -8.67 5.95
#